data_AF-M0PKL5-F1
#
_entry.id   AF-M0PKL5-F1
#
_cell.length_a   1.000
_cell.length_b   1.000
_cell.length_c   1.000
_cell.angle_alpha   90.00
_cell.angle_beta   90.00
_cell.angle_gamma   90.00
#
_symmetry.space_group_name_H-M   'P 1'
#
loop_
_entity.id
_entity.type
_entity.pdbx_description
1 polymer ?
#
loop_
_entity_poly.entity_id
_entity_poly.type
_entity_poly.pdbx_seq_one_letter_code
_entity_poly.pdbx_strand_id
1 'polypeptide(L)'
;METMSEDDVSARDALAIAQRSLARLQEVEDELRDELDETNTTVEQLQDDVTALELRVSEFDEDRDASELSADEKVGMVREHGFRKASEGHGRAKLDYDDIKWEIFNGDIGDSTCYRLIRKAAGLSDEKTGSAIDGFVARNPAGDNYHLAIDAQEAKRSRVFSAGKIDVTEEVR
;
A
#
# COMPACT_ATOMS: atom_id res chain seq x y z
N MET A 1 -11.49 73.95 9.62
CA MET A 1 -11.08 73.06 10.72
C MET A 1 -11.97 71.85 10.61
N GLU A 2 -11.60 70.92 9.71
CA GLU A 2 -12.35 69.69 9.49
C GLU A 2 -12.20 68.83 10.73
N THR A 3 -13.31 68.55 11.39
CA THR A 3 -13.39 67.45 12.35
C THR A 3 -13.15 66.17 11.54
N MET A 4 -11.91 65.70 11.49
CA MET A 4 -11.65 64.28 11.23
C MET A 4 -12.34 63.53 12.37
N SER A 5 -13.59 63.16 12.13
CA SER A 5 -14.50 62.58 13.09
C SER A 5 -13.86 61.34 13.70
N GLU A 6 -13.86 61.23 15.03
CA GLU A 6 -13.33 60.09 15.78
C GLU A 6 -13.90 58.74 15.25
N ASP A 7 -15.09 58.76 14.63
CA ASP A 7 -15.70 57.63 13.91
C ASP A 7 -14.90 57.13 12.70
N ASP A 8 -14.26 58.01 11.91
CA ASP A 8 -13.45 57.62 10.74
C ASP A 8 -12.12 56.97 11.16
N VAL A 9 -11.61 57.31 12.35
CA VAL A 9 -10.43 56.67 12.95
C VAL A 9 -10.83 55.30 13.49
N SER A 10 -11.99 55.20 14.15
CA SER A 10 -12.55 53.94 14.64
C SER A 10 -12.83 52.93 13.52
N ALA A 11 -13.40 53.38 12.40
CA ALA A 11 -13.65 52.53 11.24
C ALA A 11 -12.36 52.03 10.58
N ARG A 12 -11.32 52.88 10.49
CA ARG A 12 -10.00 52.49 9.98
C ARG A 12 -9.31 51.48 10.89
N ASP A 13 -9.39 51.66 12.20
CA ASP A 13 -8.81 50.71 13.17
C ASP A 13 -9.55 49.36 13.14
N ALA A 14 -10.88 49.38 13.04
CA ALA A 14 -11.68 48.17 12.88
C ALA A 14 -11.32 47.41 11.59
N LEU A 15 -11.12 48.13 10.47
CA LEU A 15 -10.68 47.55 9.20
C LEU A 15 -9.27 46.95 9.32
N ALA A 16 -8.34 47.66 9.98
CA ALA A 16 -6.97 47.18 10.18
C ALA A 16 -6.93 45.91 11.06
N ILE A 17 -7.76 45.85 12.10
CA ILE A 17 -7.92 44.64 12.93
C ILE A 17 -8.53 43.51 12.11
N ALA A 18 -9.57 43.77 11.31
CA ALA A 18 -10.19 42.76 10.45
C ALA A 18 -9.20 42.20 9.42
N GLN A 19 -8.39 43.05 8.79
CA GLN A 19 -7.35 42.62 7.83
C GLN A 19 -6.26 41.79 8.50
N ARG A 20 -5.82 42.19 9.70
CA ARG A 20 -4.82 41.42 10.46
C ARG A 20 -5.37 40.07 10.93
N SER A 21 -6.63 40.03 11.36
CA SER A 21 -7.29 38.78 11.73
C SER A 21 -7.50 37.87 10.53
N LEU A 22 -7.86 38.42 9.37
CA LEU A 22 -7.97 37.66 8.11
C LEU A 22 -6.63 37.06 7.70
N ALA A 23 -5.54 37.85 7.77
CA ALA A 23 -4.20 37.35 7.45
C ALA A 23 -3.79 36.19 8.38
N ARG A 24 -4.04 36.31 9.69
CA ARG A 24 -3.78 35.21 10.64
C ARG A 24 -4.64 33.97 10.37
N LEU A 25 -5.89 34.16 9.98
CA LEU A 25 -6.76 33.03 9.62
C LEU A 25 -6.25 32.31 8.37
N GLN A 26 -5.73 33.05 7.39
CA GLN A 26 -5.10 32.47 6.21
C GLN A 26 -3.82 31.70 6.58
N GLU A 27 -2.96 32.25 7.43
CA GLU A 27 -1.77 31.56 7.93
C GLU A 27 -2.13 30.24 8.65
N VAL A 28 -3.17 30.25 9.49
CA VAL A 28 -3.65 29.04 10.19
C VAL A 28 -4.29 28.04 9.22
N GLU A 29 -5.02 28.50 8.20
CA GLU A 29 -5.59 27.62 7.18
C GLU A 29 -4.49 26.91 6.39
N ASP A 30 -3.43 27.63 6.03
CA ASP A 30 -2.30 27.08 5.30
C ASP A 30 -1.53 26.06 6.16
N GLU A 31 -1.27 26.36 7.43
CA GLU A 31 -0.63 25.42 8.38
C GLU A 31 -1.47 24.15 8.57
N LEU A 32 -2.79 24.29 8.76
CA LEU A 32 -3.69 23.15 8.88
C LEU A 32 -3.77 22.32 7.60
N ARG A 33 -3.64 22.95 6.42
CA ARG A 33 -3.61 22.23 5.15
C ARG A 33 -2.33 21.42 5.03
N ASP A 34 -1.19 22.00 5.38
CA ASP A 34 0.10 21.30 5.35
C ASP A 34 0.13 20.12 6.33
N GLU A 35 -0.36 20.31 7.56
CA GLU A 35 -0.49 19.23 8.56
C GLU A 35 -1.45 18.11 8.09
N LEU A 36 -2.55 18.47 7.44
CA LEU A 36 -3.50 17.51 6.89
C LEU A 36 -2.87 16.68 5.77
N ASP A 37 -2.12 17.31 4.88
CA ASP A 37 -1.43 16.63 3.78
C ASP A 37 -0.32 15.69 4.31
N GLU A 38 0.45 16.11 5.31
CA GLU A 38 1.45 15.27 5.99
C GLU A 38 0.79 14.07 6.69
N THR A 39 -0.32 14.32 7.41
CA THR A 39 -1.07 13.27 8.11
C THR A 39 -1.65 12.26 7.12
N ASN A 40 -2.25 12.72 6.03
CA ASN A 40 -2.81 11.84 4.99
C ASN A 40 -1.71 10.97 4.37
N THR A 41 -0.55 11.56 4.05
CA THR A 41 0.60 10.83 3.53
C THR A 41 1.07 9.76 4.51
N THR A 42 1.16 10.11 5.80
CA THR A 42 1.56 9.16 6.87
C THR A 42 0.55 8.03 7.02
N VAL A 43 -0.74 8.33 6.98
CA VAL A 43 -1.81 7.33 7.08
C VAL A 43 -1.77 6.37 5.89
N GLU A 44 -1.58 6.88 4.68
CA GLU A 44 -1.42 6.04 3.49
C GLU A 44 -0.19 5.12 3.61
N GLN A 45 0.94 5.66 4.04
CA GLN A 45 2.16 4.87 4.24
C GLN A 45 1.98 3.77 5.31
N LEU A 46 1.35 4.08 6.44
CA LEU A 46 1.05 3.10 7.48
C LEU A 46 0.06 2.02 7.00
N GLN A 47 -0.92 2.39 6.17
CA GLN A 47 -1.82 1.41 5.57
C GLN A 47 -1.05 0.45 4.65
N ASP A 48 -0.04 0.94 3.94
CA ASP A 48 0.79 0.14 3.05
C ASP A 48 1.70 -0.79 3.84
N ASP A 49 2.35 -0.28 4.87
CA ASP A 49 3.23 -1.06 5.74
C ASP A 49 2.46 -2.20 6.41
N VAL A 50 1.29 -1.92 7.00
CA VAL A 50 0.51 -2.98 7.64
C VAL A 50 0.00 -4.00 6.60
N THR A 51 -0.40 -3.56 5.41
CA THR A 51 -0.81 -4.49 4.34
C THR A 51 0.35 -5.40 3.91
N ALA A 52 1.55 -4.83 3.75
CA ALA A 52 2.75 -5.59 3.42
C ALA A 52 3.08 -6.63 4.50
N LEU A 53 2.99 -6.24 5.78
CA LEU A 53 3.21 -7.14 6.92
C LEU A 53 2.19 -8.28 6.99
N GLU A 54 0.90 -8.00 6.78
CA GLU A 54 -0.16 -9.02 6.79
C GLU A 54 0.01 -10.04 5.65
N LEU A 55 0.46 -9.58 4.47
CA LEU A 55 0.73 -10.47 3.33
C LEU A 55 1.88 -11.45 3.57
N ARG A 56 2.80 -11.12 4.49
CA ARG A 56 3.98 -11.93 4.83
C ARG A 56 3.67 -13.11 5.75
N VAL A 57 2.57 -13.07 6.52
CA VAL A 57 2.03 -14.17 7.37
C VAL A 57 2.95 -14.68 8.52
N SER A 58 4.20 -14.22 8.69
CA SER A 58 5.05 -14.56 9.85
C SER A 58 5.97 -13.44 10.35
N GLU A 59 6.38 -13.51 11.62
CA GLU A 59 7.48 -12.72 12.21
C GLU A 59 8.81 -13.13 11.52
N PHE A 60 9.63 -12.17 11.09
CA PHE A 60 10.82 -12.42 10.28
C PHE A 60 12.12 -12.12 11.03
N ASP A 61 13.12 -12.95 10.74
CA ASP A 61 14.55 -12.67 10.92
C ASP A 61 15.13 -12.52 9.52
N GLU A 62 15.58 -11.30 9.18
CA GLU A 62 16.00 -10.89 7.83
C GLU A 62 17.27 -11.57 7.33
N ASP A 63 18.01 -12.21 8.23
CA ASP A 63 19.31 -12.82 7.95
C ASP A 63 19.24 -14.33 7.64
N ARG A 64 18.04 -14.93 7.58
CA ARG A 64 17.90 -16.38 7.33
C ARG A 64 17.98 -16.74 5.85
N ASP A 65 18.68 -17.85 5.57
CA ASP A 65 18.84 -18.37 4.22
C ASP A 65 17.51 -18.83 3.60
N ALA A 66 17.35 -18.62 2.30
CA ALA A 66 16.15 -19.04 1.56
C ALA A 66 15.90 -20.55 1.64
N SER A 67 16.93 -21.37 1.87
CA SER A 67 16.77 -22.82 2.04
C SER A 67 16.06 -23.21 3.34
N GLU A 68 16.13 -22.36 4.36
CA GLU A 68 15.57 -22.56 5.70
C GLU A 68 14.12 -22.07 5.82
N LEU A 69 13.69 -21.23 4.87
CA LEU A 69 12.32 -20.74 4.79
C LEU A 69 11.34 -21.85 4.35
N SER A 70 10.21 -21.94 5.04
CA SER A 70 9.07 -22.76 4.64
C SER A 70 8.47 -22.28 3.31
N ALA A 71 7.64 -23.13 2.71
CA ALA A 71 7.00 -22.78 1.44
C ALA A 71 6.05 -21.58 1.58
N ASP A 72 5.42 -21.40 2.73
CA ASP A 72 4.46 -20.32 2.96
C ASP A 72 5.17 -18.99 3.27
N GLU A 73 6.30 -19.02 3.99
CA GLU A 73 7.15 -17.84 4.18
C GLU A 73 7.67 -17.28 2.85
N LYS A 74 8.15 -18.15 1.96
CA LYS A 74 8.58 -17.73 0.61
C LYS A 74 7.45 -17.10 -0.20
N VAL A 75 6.23 -17.61 -0.04
CA VAL A 75 5.05 -17.05 -0.71
C VAL A 75 4.69 -15.69 -0.11
N GLY A 76 4.78 -15.55 1.21
CA GLY A 76 4.59 -14.30 1.92
C GLY A 76 5.54 -13.22 1.43
N MET A 77 6.84 -13.53 1.33
CA MET A 77 7.85 -12.61 0.80
C MET A 77 7.56 -12.17 -0.65
N VAL A 78 7.11 -13.09 -1.51
CA VAL A 78 6.74 -12.75 -2.90
C VAL A 78 5.54 -11.82 -2.94
N ARG A 79 4.53 -12.03 -2.08
CA ARG A 79 3.37 -11.15 -2.01
C ARG A 79 3.73 -9.78 -1.45
N GLU A 80 4.53 -9.74 -0.38
CA GLU A 80 4.99 -8.51 0.26
C GLU A 80 5.82 -7.66 -0.71
N HIS A 81 6.86 -8.24 -1.31
CA HIS A 81 7.72 -7.52 -2.28
C HIS A 81 6.91 -7.01 -3.46
N GLY A 82 6.05 -7.88 -4.00
CA GLY A 82 5.20 -7.52 -5.13
C GLY A 82 4.17 -6.44 -4.81
N PHE A 83 3.62 -6.45 -3.59
CA PHE A 83 2.75 -5.39 -3.10
C PHE A 83 3.51 -4.07 -2.94
N ARG A 84 4.68 -4.08 -2.29
CA ARG A 84 5.52 -2.86 -2.16
C ARG A 84 5.89 -2.28 -3.52
N LYS A 85 6.37 -3.12 -4.45
CA LYS A 85 6.68 -2.72 -5.84
C LYS A 85 5.46 -2.12 -6.55
N ALA A 86 4.25 -2.63 -6.28
CA ALA A 86 3.02 -2.08 -6.83
C ALA A 86 2.60 -0.75 -6.17
N SER A 87 2.72 -0.65 -4.85
CA SER A 87 2.35 0.53 -4.05
C SER A 87 3.29 1.72 -4.30
N GLU A 88 4.60 1.48 -4.36
CA GLU A 88 5.62 2.49 -4.70
C GLU A 88 5.51 2.95 -6.17
N GLY A 89 4.94 2.11 -7.03
CA GLY A 89 4.67 2.43 -8.42
C GLY A 89 3.33 3.13 -8.63
N HIS A 90 2.59 2.69 -9.66
CA HIS A 90 1.27 3.23 -10.02
C HIS A 90 0.11 2.32 -9.59
N GLY A 91 0.27 1.62 -8.45
CA GLY A 91 -0.70 0.67 -7.92
C GLY A 91 -0.70 -0.71 -8.60
N ARG A 92 0.20 -0.96 -9.55
CA ARG A 92 0.33 -2.24 -10.25
C ARG A 92 1.78 -2.63 -10.41
N ALA A 93 2.07 -3.92 -10.28
CA ALA A 93 3.38 -4.48 -10.58
C ALA A 93 3.26 -5.81 -11.35
N LYS A 94 4.37 -6.21 -11.94
CA LYS A 94 4.58 -7.57 -12.45
C LYS A 94 5.83 -8.13 -11.77
N LEU A 95 5.76 -9.37 -11.34
CA LEU A 95 6.93 -10.14 -10.91
C LEU A 95 7.05 -11.38 -11.79
N ASP A 96 8.11 -11.45 -12.58
CA ASP A 96 8.46 -12.63 -13.35
C ASP A 96 9.52 -13.48 -12.62
N TYR A 97 10.08 -14.43 -13.36
CA TYR A 97 11.11 -15.32 -12.85
C TYR A 97 12.35 -14.56 -12.35
N ASP A 98 12.81 -13.55 -13.08
CA ASP A 98 14.04 -12.83 -12.77
C ASP A 98 13.83 -11.96 -11.53
N ASP A 99 12.67 -11.32 -11.41
CA ASP A 99 12.30 -10.55 -10.22
C ASP A 99 12.35 -11.45 -8.96
N ILE A 100 11.69 -12.61 -9.00
CA ILE A 100 11.66 -13.52 -7.85
C ILE A 100 13.05 -14.04 -7.53
N LYS A 101 13.82 -14.43 -8.54
CA LYS A 101 15.13 -15.03 -8.32
C LYS A 101 16.11 -14.01 -7.74
N TRP A 102 16.22 -12.85 -8.36
CA TRP A 102 17.30 -11.91 -8.08
C TRP A 102 16.92 -10.81 -7.10
N GLU A 103 15.68 -10.32 -7.12
CA GLU A 103 15.27 -9.25 -6.20
C GLU A 103 14.83 -9.78 -4.83
N ILE A 104 14.21 -10.96 -4.78
CA ILE A 104 13.60 -11.48 -3.54
C ILE A 104 14.50 -12.48 -2.83
N PHE A 105 15.12 -13.40 -3.59
CA PHE A 105 15.91 -14.50 -3.03
C PHE A 105 17.39 -14.44 -3.39
N ASN A 106 17.89 -13.34 -3.96
CA ASN A 106 19.32 -13.12 -4.27
C ASN A 106 20.01 -14.25 -5.07
N GLY A 107 19.24 -15.04 -5.83
CA GLY A 107 19.72 -16.19 -6.60
C GLY A 107 19.65 -17.54 -5.88
N ASP A 108 19.33 -17.56 -4.57
CA ASP A 108 19.40 -18.75 -3.69
C ASP A 108 18.18 -19.67 -3.81
N ILE A 109 17.41 -19.54 -4.89
CA ILE A 109 16.24 -20.35 -5.16
C ILE A 109 16.30 -20.99 -6.54
N GLY A 110 15.94 -22.27 -6.61
CA GLY A 110 15.95 -23.03 -7.85
C GLY A 110 14.84 -22.61 -8.82
N ASP A 111 15.12 -22.72 -10.11
CA ASP A 111 14.28 -22.12 -11.15
C ASP A 111 12.83 -22.62 -11.16
N SER A 112 12.64 -23.94 -10.96
CA SER A 112 11.30 -24.54 -10.86
C SER A 112 10.51 -24.02 -9.68
N THR A 113 11.19 -23.57 -8.62
CA THR A 113 10.55 -23.00 -7.45
C THR A 113 10.05 -21.59 -7.71
N CYS A 114 10.75 -20.75 -8.50
CA CYS A 114 10.25 -19.43 -8.89
C CYS A 114 8.87 -19.52 -9.56
N TYR A 115 8.72 -20.40 -10.56
CA TYR A 115 7.45 -20.62 -11.26
C TYR A 115 6.35 -21.17 -10.34
N ARG A 116 6.71 -21.95 -9.31
CA ARG A 116 5.77 -22.43 -8.30
C ARG A 116 5.36 -21.32 -7.35
N LEU A 117 6.27 -20.41 -7.00
CA LEU A 117 5.98 -19.27 -6.14
C LEU A 117 5.02 -18.28 -6.81
N ILE A 118 5.15 -18.03 -8.11
CA ILE A 118 4.16 -17.22 -8.86
C ILE A 118 2.75 -17.77 -8.68
N ARG A 119 2.57 -19.09 -8.86
CA ARG A 119 1.27 -19.76 -8.72
C ARG A 119 0.73 -19.68 -7.29
N LYS A 120 1.58 -20.03 -6.33
CA LYS A 120 1.20 -20.03 -4.92
C LYS A 120 0.90 -18.62 -4.39
N ALA A 121 1.62 -17.60 -4.86
CA ALA A 121 1.34 -16.21 -4.54
C ALA A 121 -0.05 -15.78 -5.03
N ALA A 122 -0.48 -16.26 -6.21
CA ALA A 122 -1.85 -16.10 -6.70
C ALA A 122 -2.89 -17.04 -6.03
N GLY A 123 -2.46 -17.88 -5.08
CA GLY A 123 -3.32 -18.85 -4.37
C GLY A 123 -3.67 -20.11 -5.14
N LEU A 124 -2.95 -20.41 -6.23
CA LEU A 124 -3.21 -21.56 -7.08
C LEU A 124 -2.47 -22.80 -6.57
N SER A 125 -3.14 -23.96 -6.60
CA SER A 125 -2.56 -25.27 -6.28
C SER A 125 -2.01 -25.95 -7.54
N ASP A 126 -2.86 -26.16 -8.54
CA ASP A 126 -2.53 -26.94 -9.75
C ASP A 126 -2.64 -26.11 -11.04
N GLU A 127 -3.45 -25.05 -11.02
CA GLU A 127 -3.66 -24.17 -12.16
C GLU A 127 -2.40 -23.38 -12.50
N LYS A 128 -2.15 -23.20 -13.80
CA LYS A 128 -1.00 -22.43 -14.29
C LYS A 128 -1.26 -20.93 -14.33
N THR A 129 -2.50 -20.50 -14.43
CA THR A 129 -2.90 -19.09 -14.56
C THR A 129 -4.22 -18.89 -13.86
N GLY A 130 -4.46 -17.68 -13.37
CA GLY A 130 -5.67 -17.34 -12.61
C GLY A 130 -5.35 -16.69 -11.28
N SER A 131 -6.35 -16.65 -10.41
CA SER A 131 -6.31 -15.93 -9.14
C SER A 131 -7.30 -16.59 -8.18
N ALA A 132 -6.83 -16.97 -7.00
CA ALA A 132 -7.66 -17.31 -5.85
C ALA A 132 -7.50 -16.28 -4.71
N ILE A 133 -6.57 -15.33 -4.86
CA ILE A 133 -6.28 -14.28 -3.88
C ILE A 133 -6.42 -12.93 -4.57
N ASP A 134 -7.24 -12.08 -3.99
CA ASP A 134 -7.54 -10.76 -4.51
C ASP A 134 -6.26 -9.92 -4.66
N GLY A 135 -6.10 -9.30 -5.83
CA GLY A 135 -4.92 -8.51 -6.16
C GLY A 135 -3.71 -9.29 -6.67
N PHE A 136 -3.74 -10.63 -6.73
CA PHE A 136 -2.62 -11.45 -7.19
C PHE A 136 -3.03 -12.45 -8.29
N VAL A 137 -2.59 -12.21 -9.53
CA VAL A 137 -3.01 -13.00 -10.68
C VAL A 137 -1.82 -13.58 -11.44
N ALA A 138 -1.72 -14.90 -11.54
CA ALA A 138 -0.73 -15.55 -12.40
C ALA A 138 -1.16 -15.46 -13.88
N ARG A 139 -0.30 -14.91 -14.74
CA ARG A 139 -0.59 -14.66 -16.17
C ARG A 139 0.47 -15.25 -17.08
N ASN A 140 0.01 -15.73 -18.24
CA ASN A 140 0.86 -16.24 -19.32
C ASN A 140 0.37 -15.70 -20.69
N PRO A 141 0.52 -14.39 -20.96
CA PRO A 141 0.03 -13.82 -22.21
C PRO A 141 0.96 -14.17 -23.38
N ALA A 142 0.41 -14.20 -24.59
CA ALA A 142 1.20 -14.44 -25.80
C ALA A 142 2.14 -13.26 -26.07
N GLY A 143 3.45 -13.47 -25.91
CA GLY A 143 4.49 -12.47 -26.17
C GLY A 143 5.04 -11.75 -24.93
N ASP A 144 4.69 -12.18 -23.72
CA ASP A 144 5.32 -11.74 -22.47
C ASP A 144 5.79 -12.95 -21.66
N ASN A 145 6.62 -12.71 -20.65
CA ASN A 145 7.02 -13.75 -19.71
C ASN A 145 5.85 -14.19 -18.83
N TYR A 146 5.93 -15.42 -18.33
CA TYR A 146 5.04 -15.88 -17.26
C TYR A 146 5.31 -15.09 -15.99
N HIS A 147 4.29 -14.42 -15.44
CA HIS A 147 4.46 -13.49 -14.33
C HIS A 147 3.26 -13.50 -13.37
N LEU A 148 3.52 -13.00 -12.17
CA LEU A 148 2.52 -12.59 -11.21
C LEU A 148 2.15 -11.12 -11.47
N ALA A 149 0.93 -10.86 -11.89
CA ALA A 149 0.39 -9.51 -12.00
C ALA A 149 -0.26 -9.10 -10.68
N ILE A 150 0.09 -7.92 -10.19
CA ILE A 150 -0.26 -7.45 -8.85
C ILE A 150 -1.04 -6.15 -8.96
N ASP A 151 -2.10 -6.03 -8.16
CA ASP A 151 -2.94 -4.85 -8.02
C ASP A 151 -3.03 -4.47 -6.54
N ALA A 152 -2.30 -3.41 -6.16
CA ALA A 152 -2.18 -3.00 -4.76
C ALA A 152 -3.53 -2.55 -4.18
N GLN A 153 -4.39 -1.93 -5.00
CA GLN A 153 -5.69 -1.47 -4.55
C GLN A 153 -6.62 -2.65 -4.26
N GLU A 154 -6.60 -3.67 -5.10
CA GLU A 154 -7.41 -4.87 -4.88
C GLU A 154 -6.89 -5.67 -3.66
N ALA A 155 -5.57 -5.77 -3.47
CA ALA A 155 -4.98 -6.35 -2.27
C ALA A 155 -5.39 -5.60 -0.99
N LYS A 156 -5.32 -4.26 -0.99
CA LYS A 156 -5.79 -3.41 0.12
C LYS A 156 -7.29 -3.58 0.39
N ARG A 157 -8.12 -3.65 -0.66
CA ARG A 157 -9.57 -3.84 -0.50
C ARG A 157 -9.90 -5.17 0.13
N SER A 158 -9.22 -6.24 -0.29
CA SER A 158 -9.45 -7.56 0.32
C SER A 158 -9.20 -7.54 1.82
N ARG A 159 -8.19 -6.80 2.30
CA ARG A 159 -7.97 -6.51 3.73
C ARG A 159 -9.14 -5.75 4.38
N VAL A 160 -9.60 -4.67 3.76
CA VAL A 160 -10.71 -3.83 4.29
C VAL A 160 -12.01 -4.64 4.43
N PHE A 161 -12.26 -5.61 3.54
CA PHE A 161 -13.45 -6.47 3.61
C PHE A 161 -13.22 -7.81 4.34
N SER A 162 -11.98 -8.30 4.48
CA SER A 162 -11.66 -9.50 5.26
C SER A 162 -11.68 -9.25 6.76
N ALA A 163 -11.45 -8.02 7.22
CA ALA A 163 -11.72 -7.59 8.60
C ALA A 163 -13.20 -7.77 9.03
N GLY A 164 -14.11 -7.98 8.06
CA GLY A 164 -15.51 -8.34 8.29
C GLY A 164 -15.90 -9.78 7.91
N LYS A 165 -14.98 -10.58 7.31
CA LYS A 165 -15.21 -12.01 7.08
C LYS A 165 -14.78 -12.78 8.33
N ILE A 166 -15.60 -12.69 9.37
CA ILE A 166 -15.65 -13.75 10.37
C ILE A 166 -16.06 -15.00 9.59
N ASP A 167 -15.16 -15.98 9.55
CA ASP A 167 -15.46 -17.31 9.04
C ASP A 167 -16.52 -17.89 9.98
N VAL A 168 -17.79 -17.72 9.62
CA VAL A 168 -18.87 -18.44 10.27
C VAL A 168 -18.77 -19.86 9.75
N THR A 169 -17.86 -20.63 10.34
CA THR A 169 -17.95 -22.08 10.31
C THR A 169 -19.21 -22.47 11.06
N GLU A 170 -20.34 -22.42 10.34
CA GLU A 170 -21.58 -23.05 10.73
C GLU A 170 -21.34 -24.57 10.63
N GLU A 171 -20.92 -25.18 11.74
CA GLU A 171 -21.16 -26.60 11.95
C GLU A 171 -22.68 -26.82 11.93
N VAL A 172 -23.20 -27.31 10.81
CA VAL A 172 -24.58 -27.81 10.73
C VAL A 172 -24.54 -29.30 10.37
N ARG A 173 -24.58 -30.08 11.47
CA ARG A 173 -25.07 -31.46 11.65
C ARG A 173 -24.35 -32.64 11.01
#